data_AF-A0A4Y2TZ45-F1
#
_entry.id   AF-A0A4Y2TZ45-F1
#
_cell.length_a   1.000
_cell.length_b   1.000
_cell.length_c   1.000
_cell.angle_alpha   90.00
_cell.angle_beta   90.00
_cell.angle_gamma   90.00
#
_symmetry.space_group_name_H-M   'P 1'
#
loop_
_entity.id
_entity.type
_entity.pdbx_description
1 polymer ?
#
loop_
_entity_poly.entity_id
_entity_poly.type
_entity_poly.pdbx_seq_one_letter_code
_entity_poly.pdbx_strand_id
1 'polypeptide(L)'
;MNSTSNGLMPNIKKGAEKLHEEHMALSVLHRWHEIPRAEFKLVPEHVETRPLYHPDKPGIEQGKLEMWVDMFAMDMPLPKPPTDISPRKPNSYELRVIIWNTDDVVLEDDAFFTGEKMSDIYVKGWLKGPEDTQCTDIHY
;
A
#
# COMPACT_ATOMS: atom_id res chain seq x y z
N MET A 1 -20.83 -36.31 7.68
CA MET A 1 -19.51 -36.55 7.07
C MET A 1 -18.74 -35.24 7.09
N ASN A 2 -17.60 -35.28 7.77
CA ASN A 2 -16.53 -34.32 8.04
C ASN A 2 -16.63 -32.87 7.54
N SER A 3 -16.59 -31.96 8.52
CA SER A 3 -16.10 -30.60 8.39
C SER A 3 -14.59 -30.58 8.15
N THR A 4 -14.14 -29.85 7.14
CA THR A 4 -12.76 -29.36 7.07
C THR A 4 -12.74 -28.01 6.35
N SER A 5 -12.92 -26.94 7.11
CA SER A 5 -12.48 -25.60 6.72
C SER A 5 -11.15 -25.36 7.44
N ASN A 6 -10.03 -25.39 6.71
CA ASN A 6 -8.77 -24.77 7.13
C ASN A 6 -7.80 -24.76 5.96
N GLY A 7 -7.66 -23.63 5.29
CA GLY A 7 -6.77 -23.53 4.15
C GLY A 7 -6.61 -22.13 3.56
N LEU A 8 -6.84 -21.06 4.31
CA LEU A 8 -6.49 -19.70 3.89
C LEU A 8 -6.03 -18.94 5.15
N MET A 9 -5.00 -18.11 5.01
CA MET A 9 -4.45 -17.14 5.97
C MET A 9 -3.17 -17.47 6.78
N PRO A 10 -2.09 -17.97 6.15
CA PRO A 10 -0.73 -17.74 6.69
C PRO A 10 -0.16 -16.36 6.29
N ASN A 11 -0.51 -15.83 5.12
CA ASN A 11 0.12 -14.61 4.57
C ASN A 11 -0.40 -13.28 5.15
N ILE A 12 -1.69 -13.22 5.51
CA ILE A 12 -2.28 -11.99 6.08
C ILE A 12 -1.73 -11.73 7.48
N LYS A 13 -1.54 -12.79 8.27
CA LYS A 13 -0.92 -12.70 9.60
C LYS A 13 0.52 -12.18 9.51
N LYS A 14 1.32 -12.74 8.60
CA LYS A 14 2.70 -12.29 8.34
C LYS A 14 2.81 -10.82 7.93
N GLY A 15 1.88 -10.34 7.09
CA GLY A 15 1.82 -8.94 6.68
C GLY A 15 1.42 -7.99 7.81
N ALA A 16 0.44 -8.40 8.63
CA ALA A 16 0.01 -7.65 9.81
C ALA A 16 1.09 -7.61 10.91
N GLU A 17 1.80 -8.72 11.13
CA GLU A 17 2.94 -8.82 12.05
C GLU A 17 4.08 -7.89 11.62
N LYS A 18 4.43 -7.86 10.33
CA LYS A 18 5.47 -6.95 9.82
C LYS A 18 5.10 -5.47 9.97
N LEU A 19 3.84 -5.10 9.69
CA LEU A 19 3.36 -3.73 9.88
C LEU A 19 3.37 -3.33 11.37
N HIS A 20 3.01 -4.28 12.24
CA HIS A 20 3.08 -4.10 13.68
C HIS A 20 4.52 -3.90 14.17
N GLU A 21 5.48 -4.68 13.68
CA GLU A 21 6.91 -4.53 13.96
C GLU A 21 7.45 -3.17 13.53
N GLU A 22 7.07 -2.67 12.35
CA GLU A 22 7.51 -1.35 11.86
C GLU A 22 6.96 -0.20 12.72
N HIS A 23 5.68 -0.25 13.10
CA HIS A 23 5.09 0.74 14.01
C HIS A 23 5.73 0.70 15.40
N MET A 24 6.06 -0.49 15.89
CA MET A 24 6.78 -0.67 17.14
C MET A 24 8.21 -0.12 17.05
N ALA A 25 8.94 -0.42 15.96
CA ALA A 25 10.29 0.09 15.73
C ALA A 25 10.32 1.62 15.68
N LEU A 26 9.37 2.25 14.98
CA LEU A 26 9.23 3.72 14.96
C LEU A 26 8.94 4.30 16.35
N SER A 27 8.05 3.65 17.10
CA SER A 27 7.71 4.04 18.48
C SER A 27 8.89 3.90 19.44
N VAL A 28 9.78 2.95 19.19
CA VAL A 28 11.05 2.76 19.92
C VAL A 28 12.05 3.85 19.52
N LEU A 29 12.18 4.17 18.22
CA LEU A 29 13.08 5.21 17.72
C LEU A 29 12.75 6.58 18.32
N HIS A 30 11.47 6.97 18.36
CA HIS A 30 11.03 8.24 18.95
C HIS A 30 11.32 8.34 20.46
N ARG A 31 11.34 7.20 21.15
CA ARG A 31 11.59 7.11 22.60
C ARG A 31 12.96 6.54 22.93
N TRP A 32 13.90 6.59 21.99
CA TRP A 32 15.22 5.99 22.17
C TRP A 32 15.96 6.50 23.41
N HIS A 33 15.75 7.77 23.74
CA HIS A 33 16.31 8.43 24.93
C HIS A 33 15.79 7.87 26.27
N GLU A 34 14.66 7.16 26.26
CA GLU A 34 14.05 6.54 27.46
C GLU A 34 14.59 5.13 27.73
N ILE A 35 15.36 4.54 26.80
CA ILE A 35 15.81 3.14 26.87
C ILE A 35 17.02 3.04 27.81
N PRO A 36 16.89 2.45 29.02
CA PRO A 36 17.90 2.54 30.08
C PRO A 36 19.22 1.80 29.78
N ARG A 37 19.27 0.98 28.73
CA ARG A 37 20.41 0.14 28.33
C ARG A 37 20.88 0.41 26.89
N ALA A 38 20.37 1.45 26.23
CA ALA A 38 20.92 1.87 24.95
C ALA A 38 22.22 2.64 25.24
N GLU A 39 23.36 1.95 25.22
CA GLU A 39 24.69 2.55 25.39
C GLU A 39 25.04 3.55 24.26
N PHE A 40 24.18 3.65 23.24
CA PHE A 40 24.35 4.50 22.07
C PHE A 40 23.28 5.60 22.06
N LYS A 41 23.69 6.86 21.93
CA LYS A 41 22.78 7.98 21.61
C LYS A 41 22.62 8.04 20.09
N LEU A 42 21.39 8.20 19.60
CA LEU A 42 21.14 8.52 18.19
C LEU A 42 21.78 9.88 17.90
N VAL A 43 22.71 9.92 16.94
CA VAL A 43 23.30 11.18 16.48
C VAL A 43 22.38 11.76 15.40
N PRO A 44 21.95 13.03 15.52
CA PRO A 44 21.01 13.62 14.56
C PRO A 44 21.56 13.76 13.13
N GLU A 45 22.87 13.81 12.97
CA GLU A 45 23.53 14.19 11.71
C GLU A 45 24.46 13.07 11.23
N HIS A 46 23.86 12.06 10.61
CA HIS A 46 24.58 11.10 9.77
C HIS A 46 24.41 11.44 8.28
N VAL A 47 24.11 12.70 7.93
CA VAL A 47 23.94 13.09 6.53
C VAL A 47 25.21 13.76 6.04
N GLU A 48 25.94 13.06 5.18
CA GLU A 48 27.03 13.64 4.41
C GLU A 48 26.46 14.31 3.16
N THR A 49 26.77 15.58 2.97
CA THR A 49 26.35 16.35 1.80
C THR A 49 27.56 16.68 0.92
N ARG A 50 27.58 16.18 -0.32
CA ARG A 50 28.64 16.44 -1.30
C ARG A 50 28.13 17.34 -2.43
N PRO A 51 28.68 18.55 -2.64
CA PRO A 51 28.31 19.39 -3.79
C PRO A 51 28.77 18.75 -5.10
N LEU A 52 27.96 18.90 -6.14
CA LEU A 52 28.21 18.42 -7.50
C LEU A 52 28.63 19.60 -8.39
N TYR A 53 29.68 19.40 -9.19
CA TYR A 53 30.23 20.41 -10.08
C TYR A 53 30.37 19.86 -11.50
N HIS A 54 30.10 20.71 -12.51
CA HIS A 54 30.45 20.39 -13.90
C HIS A 54 31.95 20.61 -14.13
N PRO A 55 32.64 19.73 -14.86
CA PRO A 55 34.03 19.96 -15.27
C PRO A 55 34.24 21.28 -16.02
N ASP A 56 33.28 21.65 -16.87
CA ASP A 56 33.34 22.89 -17.67
C ASP A 56 33.00 24.16 -16.85
N LYS A 57 32.43 24.00 -15.65
CA LYS A 57 32.02 25.11 -14.75
C LYS A 57 32.33 24.77 -13.29
N PRO A 58 33.61 24.58 -12.92
CA PRO A 58 34.00 24.07 -11.60
C PRO A 58 33.73 25.06 -10.44
N GLY A 59 33.37 26.31 -10.73
CA GLY A 59 33.05 27.33 -9.73
C GLY A 59 31.56 27.44 -9.38
N ILE A 60 30.67 26.67 -10.01
CA ILE A 60 29.22 26.74 -9.79
C ILE A 60 28.73 25.37 -9.34
N GLU A 61 28.18 25.30 -8.13
CA GLU A 61 27.50 24.11 -7.62
C GLU A 61 26.21 23.87 -8.43
N GLN A 62 26.00 22.63 -8.89
CA GLN A 62 24.87 22.24 -9.74
C GLN A 62 23.89 21.29 -9.04
N GLY A 63 24.10 21.04 -7.76
CA GLY A 63 23.32 20.14 -6.94
C GLY A 63 24.14 19.59 -5.79
N LYS A 64 23.51 18.80 -4.94
CA LYS A 64 24.14 18.14 -3.81
C LYS A 64 23.70 16.68 -3.77
N LEU A 65 24.63 15.80 -3.45
CA LEU A 65 24.35 14.43 -3.05
C LEU A 65 24.25 14.40 -1.52
N GLU A 66 23.09 14.01 -0.99
CA GLU A 66 22.89 13.79 0.44
C GLU A 66 22.88 12.29 0.72
N MET A 67 23.76 11.84 1.61
CA MET A 67 23.98 10.43 1.91
C MET A 67 23.89 10.19 3.41
N TRP A 68 23.19 9.14 3.82
CA TRP A 68 23.27 8.66 5.19
C TRP A 68 24.55 7.84 5.37
N VAL A 69 25.39 8.21 6.34
CA VAL A 69 26.66 7.55 6.65
C VAL A 69 26.57 6.86 8.00
N ASP A 70 26.66 5.54 7.98
CA ASP A 70 26.81 4.73 9.18
C ASP A 70 28.29 4.38 9.39
N MET A 71 28.80 4.58 10.60
CA MET A 71 30.21 4.39 10.93
C MET A 71 30.35 3.33 12.03
N PHE A 72 31.06 2.26 11.73
CA PHE A 72 31.29 1.14 12.66
C PHE A 72 32.75 1.08 13.11
N ALA A 73 32.97 0.60 14.34
CA ALA A 73 34.31 0.32 14.83
C ALA A 73 34.96 -0.83 14.04
N MET A 74 36.28 -0.78 13.87
CA MET A 74 37.01 -1.73 13.01
C MET A 74 37.04 -3.16 13.56
N ASP A 75 36.77 -3.34 14.85
CA ASP A 75 36.68 -4.63 15.56
C ASP A 75 35.25 -5.21 15.58
N MET A 76 34.28 -4.50 15.01
CA MET A 76 32.91 -4.97 14.88
C MET A 76 32.76 -5.99 13.73
N PRO A 77 31.90 -7.02 13.87
CA PRO A 77 31.50 -7.84 12.73
C PRO A 77 30.97 -6.98 11.57
N LEU A 78 31.16 -7.49 10.34
CA LEU A 78 30.73 -6.80 9.13
C LEU A 78 29.23 -6.42 9.21
N PRO A 79 28.84 -5.19 8.82
CA PRO A 79 27.44 -4.81 8.78
C PRO A 79 26.65 -5.77 7.88
N LYS A 80 25.36 -5.91 8.20
CA LYS A 80 24.44 -6.71 7.40
C LYS A 80 24.38 -6.17 5.96
N PRO A 81 24.04 -7.03 4.97
CA PRO A 81 23.79 -6.56 3.61
C PRO A 81 22.83 -5.36 3.59
N PRO A 82 23.01 -4.43 2.63
CA PRO A 82 22.14 -3.26 2.52
C PRO A 82 20.67 -3.64 2.57
N THR A 83 19.89 -2.88 3.34
CA THR A 83 18.44 -3.06 3.35
C THR A 83 17.89 -2.64 1.99
N ASP A 84 17.12 -3.51 1.35
CA ASP A 84 16.41 -3.16 0.13
C ASP A 84 15.30 -2.15 0.45
N ILE A 85 15.55 -0.89 0.08
CA ILE A 85 14.61 0.23 0.22
C ILE A 85 13.82 0.49 -1.06
N SER A 86 13.86 -0.44 -2.02
CA SER A 86 13.05 -0.30 -3.23
C SER A 86 11.57 -0.14 -2.86
N PRO A 87 10.80 0.67 -3.62
CA PRO A 87 9.38 0.85 -3.36
C PRO A 87 8.69 -0.51 -3.26
N ARG A 88 7.83 -0.67 -2.25
CA ARG A 88 7.05 -1.90 -2.09
C ARG A 88 6.29 -2.18 -3.38
N LYS A 89 6.50 -3.37 -3.94
CA LYS A 89 5.71 -3.83 -5.08
C LYS A 89 4.25 -3.94 -4.65
N PRO A 90 3.30 -3.28 -5.33
CA PRO A 90 1.91 -3.37 -4.97
C PRO A 90 1.44 -4.81 -5.16
N ASN A 91 0.76 -5.36 -4.16
CA ASN A 91 0.03 -6.61 -4.35
C ASN A 91 -1.18 -6.29 -5.24
N SER A 92 -1.39 -7.08 -6.29
CA SER A 92 -2.60 -7.00 -7.09
C SER A 92 -3.79 -7.47 -6.26
N TYR A 93 -4.82 -6.63 -6.15
CA TYR A 93 -6.09 -6.98 -5.52
C TYR A 93 -7.23 -6.75 -6.53
N GLU A 94 -8.30 -7.51 -6.36
CA GLU A 94 -9.54 -7.37 -7.13
C GLU A 94 -10.69 -7.03 -6.16
N LEU A 95 -11.45 -5.97 -6.46
CA LEU A 95 -12.69 -5.63 -5.77
C LEU A 95 -13.86 -6.17 -6.59
N ARG A 96 -14.64 -7.10 -6.03
CA ARG A 96 -15.86 -7.62 -6.65
C ARG A 96 -17.08 -7.13 -5.88
N VAL A 97 -18.01 -6.49 -6.59
CA VAL A 97 -19.34 -6.15 -6.08
C VAL A 97 -20.34 -7.04 -6.81
N ILE A 98 -21.15 -7.78 -6.04
CA ILE A 98 -22.16 -8.69 -6.58
C ILE A 98 -23.52 -8.18 -6.13
N ILE A 99 -24.39 -7.91 -7.10
CA ILE A 99 -25.77 -7.52 -6.86
C ILE A 99 -26.63 -8.75 -7.10
N TRP A 100 -27.15 -9.32 -6.02
CA TRP A 100 -27.88 -10.58 -6.06
C TRP A 100 -29.36 -10.41 -6.42
N ASN A 101 -29.99 -9.34 -5.92
CA ASN A 101 -31.39 -9.06 -6.18
C ASN A 101 -31.70 -7.57 -5.97
N THR A 102 -32.80 -7.13 -6.56
CA THR A 102 -33.43 -5.82 -6.38
C THR A 102 -34.88 -6.05 -5.97
N ASP A 103 -35.36 -5.31 -4.98
CA ASP A 103 -36.77 -5.36 -4.53
C ASP A 103 -37.39 -3.96 -4.61
N ASP A 104 -38.72 -3.88 -4.63
CA ASP A 104 -39.50 -2.65 -4.74
C ASP A 104 -39.14 -1.76 -5.96
N VAL A 105 -38.80 -2.39 -7.09
CA VAL A 105 -38.50 -1.69 -8.34
C VAL A 105 -39.80 -1.16 -8.97
N VAL A 106 -39.81 0.13 -9.33
CA VAL A 106 -40.95 0.75 -10.01
C VAL A 106 -41.06 0.17 -11.41
N LEU A 107 -42.20 -0.47 -11.69
CA LEU A 107 -42.49 -1.07 -13.00
C LEU A 107 -43.18 -0.04 -13.90
N GLU A 108 -42.43 0.48 -14.86
CA GLU A 108 -42.88 1.55 -15.77
C GLU A 108 -43.36 1.05 -17.14
N ASP A 109 -43.02 -0.18 -17.54
CA ASP A 109 -43.37 -0.71 -18.86
C ASP A 109 -44.57 -1.66 -18.81
N ASP A 110 -45.44 -1.59 -19.82
CA ASP A 110 -46.56 -2.51 -19.99
C ASP A 110 -46.22 -3.56 -21.06
N ALA A 111 -46.25 -4.85 -20.70
CA ALA A 111 -46.08 -5.93 -21.66
C ALA A 111 -47.25 -5.94 -22.66
N PHE A 112 -46.99 -5.57 -23.92
CA PHE A 112 -48.01 -5.35 -24.97
C PHE A 112 -48.97 -6.53 -25.20
N PHE A 113 -48.57 -7.75 -24.83
CA PHE A 113 -49.34 -8.97 -25.04
C PHE A 113 -50.13 -9.45 -23.82
N THR A 114 -49.68 -9.13 -22.60
CA THR A 114 -50.28 -9.64 -21.34
C THR A 114 -50.85 -8.53 -20.46
N GLY A 115 -50.45 -7.28 -20.66
CA GLY A 115 -50.81 -6.13 -19.81
C GLY A 115 -50.14 -6.17 -18.44
N GLU A 116 -49.19 -7.08 -18.21
CA GLU A 116 -48.41 -7.14 -16.98
C GLU A 116 -47.32 -6.07 -17.00
N LYS A 117 -47.10 -5.43 -15.84
CA LYS A 117 -46.04 -4.44 -15.69
C LYS A 117 -44.67 -5.10 -15.58
N MET A 118 -43.69 -4.58 -16.28
CA MET A 118 -42.29 -5.02 -16.23
C MET A 118 -41.34 -3.81 -16.30
N SER A 119 -40.05 -4.02 -16.01
CA SER A 119 -39.00 -3.02 -16.23
C SER A 119 -37.66 -3.69 -16.51
N ASP A 120 -36.93 -3.13 -17.46
CA ASP A 120 -35.55 -3.51 -17.75
C ASP A 120 -34.59 -2.88 -16.75
N ILE A 121 -33.93 -3.72 -15.96
CA ILE A 121 -33.02 -3.28 -14.89
C ILE A 121 -31.59 -3.36 -15.38
N TYR A 122 -30.84 -2.27 -15.23
CA TYR A 122 -29.40 -2.24 -15.37
C TYR A 122 -28.76 -1.55 -14.18
N VAL A 123 -27.56 -1.98 -13.81
CA VAL A 123 -26.80 -1.36 -12.72
C VAL A 123 -25.54 -0.74 -13.27
N LYS A 124 -25.25 0.49 -12.84
CA LYS A 124 -24.04 1.25 -13.15
C LYS A 124 -23.32 1.63 -11.85
N GLY A 125 -22.00 1.49 -11.80
CA GLY A 125 -21.18 1.88 -10.65
C GLY A 125 -19.81 2.45 -11.06
N TRP A 126 -19.19 3.16 -10.11
CA TRP A 126 -17.87 3.80 -10.29
C TRP A 126 -17.06 3.74 -9.01
N LEU A 127 -15.75 3.49 -9.10
CA LEU A 127 -14.86 3.49 -7.92
C LEU A 127 -14.07 4.79 -7.78
N LYS A 128 -13.47 5.29 -8.86
CA LYS A 128 -12.62 6.50 -8.83
C LYS A 128 -13.30 7.78 -9.30
N GLY A 129 -14.36 7.67 -10.08
CA GLY A 129 -15.04 8.82 -10.68
C GLY A 129 -15.83 8.42 -11.94
N PRO A 130 -16.48 9.37 -12.63
CA PRO A 130 -17.39 9.09 -13.74
C PRO A 130 -16.78 8.26 -14.89
N GLU A 131 -15.47 8.45 -15.14
CA GLU A 131 -14.71 7.76 -16.20
C GLU A 131 -14.46 6.28 -15.90
N ASP A 132 -14.59 5.86 -14.64
CA ASP A 132 -14.39 4.48 -14.17
C ASP A 132 -15.73 3.73 -14.06
N THR A 133 -16.56 3.93 -15.07
CA THR A 133 -17.90 3.34 -15.16
C THR A 133 -17.82 1.85 -15.46
N GLN A 134 -18.55 1.05 -14.68
CA GLN A 134 -18.88 -0.33 -15.01
C GLN A 134 -20.40 -0.52 -14.99
N CYS A 135 -20.93 -1.36 -15.88
CA CYS A 135 -22.35 -1.66 -15.94
C CYS A 135 -22.62 -3.15 -16.15
N THR A 136 -23.78 -3.60 -15.69
CA THR A 136 -24.30 -4.94 -16.01
C THR A 136 -24.75 -5.01 -17.46
N ASP A 137 -24.78 -6.22 -18.03
CA ASP A 137 -25.27 -6.44 -19.40
C ASP A 137 -26.73 -5.98 -19.53
N ILE A 138 -27.04 -5.29 -20.61
CA ILE A 138 -28.40 -4.90 -20.98
C ILE A 138 -28.81 -5.82 -22.12
N HIS A 139 -29.76 -6.72 -21.88
CA HIS A 139 -30.25 -7.61 -22.93
C HIS A 139 -30.93 -6.79 -24.05
N TYR A 140 -30.74 -7.24 -25.29
CA TYR A 140 -31.40 -6.76 -26.51
C TYR A 140 -32.58 -7.66 -26.88
#